data_AF-A0A920QP30-F1
#
_entry.id   AF-A0A920QP30-F1
#
_cell.length_a   1.000
_cell.length_b   1.000
_cell.length_c   1.000
_cell.angle_alpha   90.00
_cell.angle_beta   90.00
_cell.angle_gamma   90.00
#
_symmetry.space_group_name_H-M   'P 1'
#
loop_
_entity.id
_entity.type
_entity.pdbx_description
1 polymer ?
#
loop_
_entity_poly.entity_id
_entity_poly.type
_entity_poly.pdbx_seq_one_letter_code
_entity_poly.pdbx_strand_id
1 'polypeptide(L)'
;MFNAVRGSRAFITPMAAVAGAVAEEILETILNQAKSEVSCLEKIRRMYVNNGGDISFWLNYGSAFTIGVVDNPQRPELNTKVCLPYESPVRGLATSGWRGRSQSLGIADAVTVLASSSACADAAATLIANNVNIEHPGIIRKPARGVKDDSDLGMHPVTVKVPFLPEKEVSRALRNGAESAKALIGEKKNSVSISFQSRNRHSLLKTLKLK
;
A
#
# COMPACT_ATOMS: atom_id res chain seq x y z
N MET A 1 7.84 -10.07 -7.13
CA MET A 1 8.48 -9.19 -6.11
C MET A 1 9.75 -8.47 -6.58
N PHE A 2 10.80 -9.14 -7.09
CA PHE A 2 12.08 -8.46 -7.44
C PHE A 2 11.93 -7.30 -8.46
N ASN A 3 11.06 -7.46 -9.46
CA ASN A 3 10.82 -6.40 -10.45
C ASN A 3 10.17 -5.16 -9.83
N ALA A 4 9.36 -5.31 -8.78
CA ALA A 4 8.67 -4.20 -8.13
C ALA A 4 9.63 -3.27 -7.36
N VAL A 5 10.79 -3.78 -6.94
CA VAL A 5 11.81 -3.02 -6.19
C VAL A 5 13.03 -2.65 -7.03
N ARG A 6 13.13 -3.17 -8.26
CA ARG A 6 14.27 -2.94 -9.15
C ARG A 6 14.38 -1.46 -9.53
N GLY A 7 15.59 -0.90 -9.42
CA GLY A 7 15.86 0.49 -9.79
C GLY A 7 15.39 1.53 -8.76
N SER A 8 14.90 1.09 -7.59
CA SER A 8 14.64 1.99 -6.48
C SER A 8 15.94 2.68 -6.05
N ARG A 9 15.89 4.02 -5.92
CA ARG A 9 16.98 4.82 -5.35
C ARG A 9 16.96 4.84 -3.81
N ALA A 10 15.84 4.44 -3.22
CA ALA A 10 15.68 4.31 -1.78
C ALA A 10 15.91 2.86 -1.34
N PHE A 11 16.35 2.67 -0.09
CA PHE A 11 16.49 1.35 0.50
C PHE A 11 15.13 0.64 0.57
N ILE A 12 15.08 -0.56 -0.01
CA ILE A 12 13.95 -1.48 0.05
C ILE A 12 14.46 -2.89 -0.25
N THR A 13 13.93 -3.88 0.45
CA THR A 13 14.19 -5.29 0.18
C THR A 13 13.06 -5.85 -0.69
N PRO A 14 13.30 -6.94 -1.46
CA PRO A 14 12.23 -7.61 -2.19
C PRO A 14 11.06 -8.08 -1.31
N MET A 15 11.31 -8.31 -0.01
CA MET A 15 10.28 -8.71 0.95
C MET A 15 9.17 -7.66 1.11
N ALA A 16 9.46 -6.38 0.86
CA ALA A 16 8.46 -5.32 0.85
C ALA A 16 7.45 -5.39 -0.31
N ALA A 17 7.59 -6.37 -1.22
CA ALA A 17 6.64 -6.60 -2.32
C ALA A 17 6.08 -8.03 -2.31
N VAL A 18 6.37 -8.81 -1.27
CA VAL A 18 6.07 -10.25 -1.26
C VAL A 18 4.58 -10.52 -1.15
N ALA A 19 3.87 -9.79 -0.30
CA ALA A 19 2.45 -10.04 -0.05
C ALA A 19 1.63 -9.67 -1.29
N GLY A 20 1.94 -8.52 -1.89
CA GLY A 20 1.38 -8.09 -3.16
C GLY A 20 1.69 -9.05 -4.31
N ALA A 21 2.93 -9.55 -4.41
CA ALA A 21 3.29 -10.51 -5.46
C ALA A 21 2.57 -11.86 -5.30
N VAL A 22 2.42 -12.36 -4.07
CA VAL A 22 1.66 -13.60 -3.81
C VAL A 22 0.19 -13.42 -4.18
N ALA A 23 -0.42 -12.29 -3.86
CA ALA A 23 -1.80 -12.00 -4.26
C ALA A 23 -1.96 -11.98 -5.78
N GLU A 24 -0.98 -11.43 -6.50
CA GLU A 24 -0.94 -11.38 -7.96
C GLU A 24 -0.83 -12.78 -8.58
N GLU A 25 0.13 -13.58 -8.13
CA GLU A 25 0.39 -14.94 -8.62
C GLU A 25 -0.83 -15.87 -8.44
N ILE A 26 -1.47 -15.80 -7.27
CA ILE A 26 -2.67 -16.60 -7.01
C ILE A 26 -3.82 -16.18 -7.93
N LEU A 27 -4.02 -14.87 -8.13
CA LEU A 27 -5.06 -14.38 -9.03
C LEU A 27 -4.82 -14.84 -10.47
N GLU A 28 -3.58 -14.74 -10.96
CA GLU A 28 -3.20 -15.20 -12.29
C GLU A 28 -3.42 -16.71 -12.45
N THR A 29 -3.09 -17.50 -11.44
CA THR A 29 -3.35 -18.94 -11.41
C THR A 29 -4.84 -19.24 -11.54
N ILE A 30 -5.70 -18.56 -10.76
CA ILE A 30 -7.16 -18.72 -10.82
C ILE A 30 -7.68 -18.31 -12.20
N LEU A 31 -7.20 -17.19 -12.74
CA LEU A 31 -7.61 -16.71 -14.07
C LEU A 31 -7.22 -17.67 -15.19
N ASN A 32 -6.05 -18.29 -15.11
CA ASN A 32 -5.61 -19.26 -16.11
C ASN A 32 -6.47 -20.53 -16.07
N GLN A 33 -6.81 -21.01 -14.88
CA GLN A 33 -7.73 -22.16 -14.73
C GLN A 33 -9.15 -21.85 -15.20
N ALA A 34 -9.66 -20.64 -14.91
CA ALA A 34 -10.97 -20.21 -15.37
C ALA A 34 -11.09 -20.08 -16.90
N LYS A 35 -9.95 -20.00 -17.62
CA LYS A 35 -9.90 -19.99 -19.10
C LYS A 35 -9.83 -21.38 -19.72
N SER A 36 -9.27 -22.39 -19.03
CA SER A 36 -8.88 -23.67 -19.63
C SER A 36 -9.95 -24.76 -19.59
N GLU A 37 -10.79 -24.84 -18.56
CA GLU A 37 -11.56 -26.08 -18.30
C GLU A 37 -13.05 -26.02 -18.67
N VAL A 38 -13.72 -24.88 -18.44
CA VAL A 38 -15.05 -24.51 -18.98
C VAL A 38 -15.08 -22.99 -18.87
N SER A 39 -15.24 -22.24 -19.96
CA SER A 39 -15.22 -20.76 -19.90
C SER A 39 -16.37 -20.24 -19.03
N CYS A 40 -16.11 -20.12 -17.72
CA CYS A 40 -16.98 -19.49 -16.75
C CYS A 40 -16.56 -18.03 -16.53
N LEU A 41 -15.43 -17.61 -17.12
CA LEU A 41 -14.89 -16.26 -17.02
C LEU A 41 -15.92 -15.20 -17.46
N GLU A 42 -16.70 -15.50 -18.52
CA GLU A 42 -17.79 -14.63 -18.97
C GLU A 42 -18.89 -14.42 -17.93
N LYS A 43 -19.12 -15.41 -17.05
CA LYS A 43 -20.11 -15.35 -15.96
C LYS A 43 -19.56 -14.68 -14.70
N ILE A 44 -18.24 -14.46 -14.64
CA ILE A 44 -17.58 -13.86 -13.49
C ILE A 44 -17.42 -12.36 -13.73
N ARG A 45 -18.01 -11.55 -12.86
CA ARG A 45 -17.92 -10.09 -12.94
C ARG A 45 -16.58 -9.56 -12.44
N ARG A 46 -16.04 -10.17 -11.39
CA ARG A 46 -14.80 -9.75 -10.74
C ARG A 46 -14.18 -10.92 -9.97
N MET A 47 -12.86 -10.91 -9.85
CA MET A 47 -12.09 -11.79 -8.98
C MET A 47 -11.11 -10.94 -8.17
N TYR A 48 -10.80 -11.33 -6.95
CA TYR A 48 -9.75 -10.68 -6.18
C TYR A 48 -9.14 -11.65 -5.19
N VAL A 49 -7.86 -11.42 -4.89
CA VAL A 49 -7.11 -12.12 -3.86
C VAL A 49 -6.62 -11.08 -2.87
N ASN A 50 -6.93 -11.28 -1.60
CA ASN A 50 -6.46 -10.42 -0.51
C ASN A 50 -5.45 -11.20 0.34
N ASN A 51 -4.21 -10.70 0.41
CA ASN A 51 -3.16 -11.20 1.28
C ASN A 51 -2.87 -10.20 2.42
N GLY A 52 -3.90 -9.82 3.18
CA GLY A 52 -3.81 -8.86 4.27
C GLY A 52 -4.22 -7.45 3.91
N GLY A 53 -3.22 -6.59 3.68
CA GLY A 53 -3.39 -5.22 3.19
C GLY A 53 -3.24 -5.10 1.68
N ASP A 54 -2.86 -6.19 1.03
CA ASP A 54 -2.42 -6.27 -0.36
C ASP A 54 -3.43 -7.06 -1.17
N ILE A 55 -4.02 -6.42 -2.18
CA ILE A 55 -5.09 -7.00 -2.97
C ILE A 55 -4.72 -6.90 -4.45
N SER A 56 -4.73 -8.04 -5.14
CA SER A 56 -4.78 -8.10 -6.59
C SER A 56 -6.21 -8.38 -7.03
N PHE A 57 -6.68 -7.74 -8.08
CA PHE A 57 -8.04 -7.95 -8.56
C PHE A 57 -8.12 -7.90 -10.09
N TRP A 58 -9.11 -8.61 -10.62
CA TRP A 58 -9.48 -8.63 -12.02
C TRP A 58 -10.94 -8.23 -12.16
N LEU A 59 -11.25 -7.53 -13.26
CA LEU A 59 -12.58 -7.06 -13.60
C LEU A 59 -12.93 -7.54 -15.00
N ASN A 60 -14.18 -7.97 -15.16
CA ASN A 60 -14.78 -8.18 -16.47
C ASN A 60 -15.38 -6.87 -17.00
N TYR A 61 -15.65 -6.82 -18.31
CA TYR A 61 -16.29 -5.67 -18.95
C TYR A 61 -17.59 -5.27 -18.23
N GLY A 62 -17.82 -3.97 -18.06
CA GLY A 62 -18.99 -3.43 -17.35
C GLY A 62 -19.02 -3.68 -15.84
N SER A 63 -17.93 -4.17 -15.25
CA SER A 63 -17.80 -4.35 -13.81
C SER A 63 -16.88 -3.31 -13.17
N ALA A 64 -17.03 -3.13 -11.86
CA ALA A 64 -16.23 -2.19 -11.07
C ALA A 64 -15.80 -2.82 -9.74
N PHE A 65 -14.73 -2.29 -9.16
CA PHE A 65 -14.24 -2.64 -7.85
C PHE A 65 -14.32 -1.43 -6.92
N THR A 66 -15.15 -1.52 -5.88
CA THR A 66 -15.23 -0.47 -4.85
C THR A 66 -14.37 -0.84 -3.66
N ILE A 67 -13.46 0.05 -3.29
CA ILE A 67 -12.52 -0.11 -2.18
C ILE A 67 -12.88 0.88 -1.08
N GLY A 68 -12.98 0.39 0.15
CA GLY A 68 -12.97 1.23 1.35
C GLY A 68 -11.56 1.33 1.90
N VAL A 69 -11.08 2.54 2.15
CA VAL A 69 -9.83 2.79 2.88
C VAL A 69 -10.18 3.07 4.34
N VAL A 70 -9.54 2.31 5.23
CA VAL A 70 -9.66 2.43 6.69
C VAL A 70 -8.28 2.75 7.23
N ASP A 71 -8.13 3.95 7.79
CA ASP A 71 -6.86 4.47 8.29
C ASP A 71 -6.51 3.94 9.69
N ASN A 72 -7.51 3.44 10.43
CA ASN A 72 -7.33 2.86 11.75
C ASN A 72 -8.12 1.55 11.90
N PRO A 73 -7.47 0.38 11.88
CA PRO A 73 -8.16 -0.90 12.02
C PRO A 73 -8.85 -1.09 13.39
N GLN A 74 -8.42 -0.35 14.43
CA GLN A 74 -9.06 -0.38 15.76
C GLN A 74 -10.34 0.48 15.83
N ARG A 75 -10.55 1.36 14.85
CA ARG A 75 -11.77 2.18 14.69
C ARG A 75 -12.17 2.12 13.22
N PRO A 76 -12.85 1.03 12.78
CA PRO A 76 -13.11 0.76 11.38
C PRO A 76 -14.21 1.69 10.82
N GLU A 77 -13.89 2.97 10.75
CA GLU A 77 -14.66 3.97 10.02
C GLU A 77 -14.11 4.04 8.60
N LEU A 78 -15.02 4.09 7.63
CA LEU A 78 -14.60 4.17 6.24
C LEU A 78 -14.21 5.61 5.93
N ASN A 79 -12.91 5.87 5.84
CA ASN A 79 -12.35 7.22 5.63
C ASN A 79 -12.48 7.69 4.18
N THR A 80 -12.45 6.77 3.21
CA THR A 80 -12.54 7.07 1.77
C THR A 80 -13.08 5.87 1.00
N LYS A 81 -13.93 6.13 0.00
CA LYS A 81 -14.33 5.14 -1.02
C LYS A 81 -13.68 5.49 -2.35
N VAL A 82 -13.15 4.48 -3.03
CA VAL A 82 -12.68 4.59 -4.41
C VAL A 82 -13.42 3.55 -5.25
N CYS A 83 -14.08 3.99 -6.31
CA CYS A 83 -14.68 3.10 -7.30
C CYS A 83 -13.74 3.01 -8.51
N LEU A 84 -13.30 1.81 -8.83
CA LEU A 84 -12.42 1.53 -9.96
C LEU A 84 -13.25 0.81 -11.03
N PRO A 85 -13.62 1.49 -12.13
CA PRO A 85 -14.31 0.84 -13.23
C PRO A 85 -13.32 -0.03 -14.04
N TYR A 86 -13.84 -0.91 -14.89
CA TYR A 86 -13.06 -1.81 -15.74
C TYR A 86 -11.93 -1.10 -16.52
N GLU A 87 -12.20 0.11 -17.01
CA GLU A 87 -11.30 0.94 -17.82
C GLU A 87 -10.11 1.49 -17.03
N SER A 88 -10.19 1.47 -15.69
CA SER A 88 -9.06 1.85 -14.85
C SER A 88 -7.88 0.91 -15.08
N PRO A 89 -6.63 1.42 -15.24
CA PRO A 89 -5.45 0.57 -15.34
C PRO A 89 -5.04 -0.05 -14.00
N VAL A 90 -5.68 0.33 -12.89
CA VAL A 90 -5.39 -0.21 -11.55
C VAL A 90 -5.87 -1.65 -11.47
N ARG A 91 -4.99 -2.56 -11.02
CA ARG A 91 -5.29 -3.97 -10.73
C ARG A 91 -4.70 -4.45 -9.41
N GLY A 92 -3.97 -3.58 -8.72
CA GLY A 92 -3.40 -3.85 -7.42
C GLY A 92 -3.60 -2.69 -6.44
N LEU A 93 -3.73 -3.04 -5.16
CA LEU A 93 -3.66 -2.11 -4.06
C LEU A 93 -2.87 -2.70 -2.89
N ALA A 94 -2.30 -1.84 -2.08
CA ALA A 94 -1.56 -2.23 -0.89
C ALA A 94 -1.70 -1.18 0.20
N THR A 95 -1.62 -1.61 1.46
CA THR A 95 -1.64 -0.71 2.62
C THR A 95 -0.48 -1.03 3.57
N SER A 96 0.34 -0.01 3.87
CA SER A 96 1.50 -0.13 4.76
C SER A 96 1.47 0.92 5.87
N GLY A 97 2.05 0.63 7.03
CA GLY A 97 2.06 1.54 8.18
C GLY A 97 2.74 0.92 9.39
N TRP A 98 3.17 1.75 10.34
CA TRP A 98 3.95 1.30 11.52
C TRP A 98 3.13 0.44 12.50
N ARG A 99 1.79 0.54 12.45
CA ARG A 99 0.85 -0.26 13.27
C ARG A 99 0.38 -1.52 12.53
N GLY A 100 0.87 -1.75 11.31
CA GLY A 100 0.53 -2.91 10.51
C GLY A 100 1.20 -4.19 11.01
N ARG A 101 1.00 -5.28 10.27
CA ARG A 101 1.63 -6.58 10.57
C ARG A 101 3.12 -6.62 10.21
N SER A 102 3.56 -5.71 9.33
CA SER A 102 4.93 -5.61 8.85
C SER A 102 5.70 -4.51 9.58
N GLN A 103 7.00 -4.69 9.76
CA GLN A 103 7.86 -3.67 10.35
C GLN A 103 8.03 -2.47 9.41
N SER A 104 7.94 -1.26 9.93
CA SER A 104 8.14 -0.02 9.16
C SER A 104 9.23 0.84 9.80
N LEU A 105 9.98 1.55 8.96
CA LEU A 105 11.00 2.52 9.39
C LEU A 105 10.37 3.90 9.70
N GLY A 106 9.21 4.16 9.11
CA GLY A 106 8.48 5.43 9.25
C GLY A 106 7.45 5.40 10.37
N ILE A 107 6.58 6.40 10.36
CA ILE A 107 5.56 6.61 11.39
C ILE A 107 4.14 6.76 10.82
N ALA A 108 3.91 6.54 9.53
CA ALA A 108 2.54 6.56 8.97
C ALA A 108 1.63 5.51 9.63
N ASP A 109 0.42 5.91 10.02
CA ASP A 109 -0.57 4.95 10.52
C ASP A 109 -1.04 4.05 9.37
N ALA A 110 -1.34 4.64 8.22
CA ALA A 110 -1.58 3.91 6.98
C ALA A 110 -1.16 4.72 5.74
N VAL A 111 -0.68 4.00 4.74
CA VAL A 111 -0.46 4.47 3.38
C VAL A 111 -1.08 3.47 2.45
N THR A 112 -2.10 3.87 1.70
CA THR A 112 -2.73 3.01 0.68
C THR A 112 -2.32 3.47 -0.70
N VAL A 113 -1.79 2.54 -1.50
CA VAL A 113 -1.37 2.79 -2.90
C VAL A 113 -2.25 1.97 -3.83
N LEU A 114 -2.70 2.59 -4.92
CA LEU A 114 -3.34 1.93 -6.07
C LEU A 114 -2.38 1.95 -7.26
N ALA A 115 -2.14 0.78 -7.86
CA ALA A 115 -1.23 0.62 -9.00
C ALA A 115 -1.74 -0.45 -9.98
N SER A 116 -1.06 -0.60 -11.12
CA SER A 116 -1.38 -1.64 -12.11
C SER A 116 -1.01 -3.06 -11.67
N SER A 117 -0.24 -3.21 -10.60
CA SER A 117 0.19 -4.49 -10.02
C SER A 117 0.18 -4.37 -8.50
N SER A 118 -0.24 -5.43 -7.81
CA SER A 118 -0.24 -5.47 -6.33
C SER A 118 1.17 -5.52 -5.78
N ALA A 119 2.12 -6.17 -6.45
CA ALA A 119 3.53 -6.15 -6.04
C ALA A 119 4.12 -4.73 -6.09
N CYS A 120 3.82 -3.96 -7.14
CA CYS A 120 4.23 -2.56 -7.25
C CYS A 120 3.54 -1.66 -6.21
N ALA A 121 2.26 -1.90 -5.94
CA ALA A 121 1.53 -1.18 -4.90
C ALA A 121 2.16 -1.41 -3.52
N ASP A 122 2.49 -2.66 -3.18
CA ASP A 122 3.08 -3.09 -1.90
C ASP A 122 4.45 -2.43 -1.66
N ALA A 123 5.34 -2.51 -2.64
CA ALA A 123 6.64 -1.84 -2.61
C ALA A 123 6.49 -0.32 -2.41
N ALA A 124 5.61 0.31 -3.19
CA ALA A 124 5.40 1.75 -3.13
C ALA A 124 4.77 2.18 -1.80
N ALA A 125 3.79 1.44 -1.27
CA ALA A 125 3.17 1.72 0.02
C ALA A 125 4.21 1.68 1.13
N THR A 126 5.08 0.66 1.12
CA THR A 126 6.18 0.53 2.08
C THR A 126 7.19 1.67 1.98
N LEU A 127 7.63 2.04 0.77
CA LEU A 127 8.55 3.17 0.57
C LEU A 127 7.95 4.49 1.05
N ILE A 128 6.69 4.77 0.70
CA ILE A 128 6.02 6.02 1.08
C ILE A 128 5.80 6.06 2.59
N ALA A 129 5.35 4.95 3.20
CA ALA A 129 5.17 4.85 4.65
C ALA A 129 6.48 5.09 5.39
N ASN A 130 7.60 4.53 4.91
CA ASN A 130 8.93 4.75 5.47
C ASN A 130 9.39 6.22 5.35
N ASN A 131 8.89 6.96 4.36
CA ASN A 131 9.19 8.39 4.17
C ASN A 131 8.24 9.33 4.93
N VAL A 132 7.10 8.84 5.42
CA VAL A 132 6.33 9.56 6.44
C VAL A 132 7.11 9.43 7.73
N ASN A 133 8.09 10.30 7.92
CA ASN A 133 9.07 10.16 8.99
C ASN A 133 9.66 11.51 9.41
N ILE A 134 10.03 11.62 10.69
CA ILE A 134 10.75 12.74 11.28
C ILE A 134 11.64 12.23 12.43
N GLU A 135 12.59 13.07 12.84
CA GLU A 135 13.25 12.91 14.14
C GLU A 135 12.41 13.58 15.23
N HIS A 136 12.16 12.83 16.32
CA HIS A 136 11.52 13.31 17.53
C HIS A 136 11.92 12.38 18.69
N PRO A 137 12.34 12.91 19.85
CA PRO A 137 12.91 12.10 20.95
C PRO A 137 11.94 11.06 21.53
N GLY A 138 10.63 11.30 21.40
CA GLY A 138 9.61 10.34 21.85
C GLY A 138 9.34 9.18 20.89
N ILE A 139 9.83 9.23 19.64
CA ILE A 139 9.71 8.10 18.68
C ILE A 139 10.76 7.06 19.05
N ILE A 140 10.32 5.85 19.39
CA ILE A 140 11.21 4.76 19.77
C ILE A 140 11.37 3.81 18.59
N ARG A 141 12.63 3.53 18.25
CA ARG A 141 13.02 2.56 17.22
C ARG A 141 13.93 1.50 17.82
N LYS A 142 13.90 0.30 17.24
CA LYS A 142 14.79 -0.81 17.58
C LYS A 142 15.34 -1.43 16.29
N PRO A 143 16.50 -2.11 16.33
CA PRO A 143 16.93 -2.93 15.19
C PRO A 143 15.84 -3.94 14.84
N ALA A 144 15.54 -4.09 13.55
CA ALA A 144 14.47 -4.96 13.07
C ALA A 144 14.60 -6.40 13.59
N ARG A 145 15.81 -6.96 13.58
CA ARG A 145 16.13 -8.28 14.12
C ARG A 145 15.90 -8.42 15.63
N GLY A 146 15.95 -7.30 16.37
CA GLY A 146 15.65 -7.28 17.81
C GLY A 146 14.17 -7.19 18.13
N VAL A 147 13.32 -7.03 17.10
CA VAL A 147 11.84 -7.06 17.22
C VAL A 147 11.30 -8.36 16.61
N LYS A 148 11.90 -8.86 15.54
CA LYS A 148 11.55 -10.13 14.87
C LYS A 148 12.83 -10.79 14.37
N ASP A 149 13.15 -11.98 14.89
CA ASP A 149 14.46 -12.63 14.72
C ASP A 149 14.84 -12.88 13.25
N ASP A 150 13.88 -13.20 12.39
CA ASP A 150 14.05 -13.51 10.96
C ASP A 150 13.88 -12.29 10.04
N SER A 151 13.94 -11.07 10.58
CA SER A 151 13.70 -9.86 9.79
C SER A 151 14.74 -9.64 8.70
N ASP A 152 14.27 -9.51 7.46
CA ASP A 152 15.07 -9.15 6.29
C ASP A 152 15.63 -7.71 6.36
N LEU A 153 15.08 -6.88 7.25
CA LEU A 153 15.56 -5.53 7.53
C LEU A 153 16.77 -5.52 8.48
N GLY A 154 17.15 -6.64 9.09
CA GLY A 154 18.38 -6.77 9.89
C GLY A 154 18.54 -5.69 10.97
N MET A 155 19.55 -4.82 10.81
CA MET A 155 19.85 -3.75 11.77
C MET A 155 19.11 -2.44 11.52
N HIS A 156 18.31 -2.34 10.46
CA HIS A 156 17.56 -1.12 10.17
C HIS A 156 16.61 -0.76 11.33
N PRO A 157 16.53 0.53 11.70
CA PRO A 157 15.73 0.96 12.84
C PRO A 157 14.24 0.96 12.47
N VAL A 158 13.48 0.04 13.05
CA VAL A 158 12.03 -0.05 12.86
C VAL A 158 11.30 0.62 14.01
N THR A 159 10.21 1.30 13.70
CA THR A 159 9.38 2.03 14.66
C THR A 159 8.62 1.05 15.55
N VAL A 160 8.77 1.19 16.87
CA VAL A 160 8.06 0.38 17.87
C VAL A 160 7.13 1.20 18.76
N LYS A 161 7.33 2.52 18.81
CA LYS A 161 6.45 3.45 19.54
C LYS A 161 6.48 4.83 18.90
N VAL A 162 5.29 5.38 18.69
CA VAL A 162 5.09 6.78 18.26
C VAL A 162 4.20 7.46 19.31
N PRO A 163 4.65 8.56 19.94
CA PRO A 163 3.82 9.32 20.88
C PRO A 163 2.85 10.21 20.09
N PHE A 164 1.91 10.87 20.77
CA PHE A 164 1.23 12.00 20.16
C PHE A 164 2.25 13.09 19.82
N LEU A 165 2.22 13.57 18.58
CA LEU A 165 3.16 14.56 18.08
C LEU A 165 2.47 15.92 17.93
N PRO A 166 3.20 17.04 18.09
CA PRO A 166 2.69 18.35 17.76
C PRO A 166 2.22 18.44 16.29
N GLU A 167 1.18 19.21 16.03
CA GLU A 167 0.59 19.35 14.69
C GLU A 167 1.60 19.74 13.61
N LYS A 168 2.56 20.61 13.94
CA LYS A 168 3.63 21.03 13.03
C LYS A 168 4.51 19.85 12.59
N GLU A 169 4.73 18.90 13.49
CA GLU A 169 5.53 17.71 13.26
C GLU A 169 4.77 16.65 12.46
N VAL A 170 3.50 16.40 12.81
CA VAL A 170 2.59 15.57 12.01
C VAL A 170 2.51 16.10 10.57
N SER A 171 2.36 17.41 10.41
CA SER A 171 2.33 18.06 9.11
C SER A 171 3.64 17.91 8.33
N ARG A 172 4.79 17.92 9.02
CA ARG A 172 6.11 17.69 8.40
C ARG A 172 6.26 16.25 7.93
N ALA A 173 5.91 15.27 8.77
CA ALA A 173 5.94 13.86 8.40
C ALA A 173 5.06 13.57 7.17
N LEU A 174 3.83 14.12 7.16
CA LEU A 174 2.91 13.97 6.03
C LEU A 174 3.41 14.65 4.74
N ARG A 175 4.16 15.76 4.85
CA ARG A 175 4.81 16.38 3.67
C ARG A 175 5.90 15.49 3.09
N ASN A 176 6.77 14.94 3.92
CA ASN A 176 7.84 14.03 3.49
C ASN A 176 7.27 12.81 2.74
N GLY A 177 6.20 12.20 3.28
CA GLY A 177 5.49 11.12 2.58
C GLY A 177 4.87 11.56 1.26
N ALA A 178 4.24 12.73 1.21
CA ALA A 178 3.63 13.24 -0.02
C ALA A 178 4.67 13.55 -1.11
N GLU A 179 5.86 14.03 -0.75
CA GLU A 179 6.98 14.25 -1.67
C GLU A 179 7.53 12.91 -2.20
N SER A 180 7.70 11.91 -1.32
CA SER A 180 8.05 10.54 -1.73
C SER A 180 7.02 9.94 -2.68
N ALA A 181 5.72 10.10 -2.38
CA ALA A 181 4.65 9.66 -3.26
C ALA A 181 4.72 10.31 -4.65
N LYS A 182 4.95 11.62 -4.73
CA LYS A 182 5.12 12.32 -6.02
C LYS A 182 6.30 11.77 -6.81
N ALA A 183 7.44 11.52 -6.15
CA ALA A 183 8.63 10.99 -6.80
C ALA A 183 8.43 9.56 -7.35
N LEU A 184 7.65 8.73 -6.64
CA LEU A 184 7.40 7.33 -7.02
C LEU A 184 6.28 7.16 -8.05
N ILE A 185 5.26 8.03 -8.03
CA ILE A 185 4.09 7.87 -8.89
C ILE A 185 4.37 8.34 -10.33
N GLY A 186 5.18 9.39 -10.53
CA GLY A 186 5.40 9.97 -11.86
C GLY A 186 4.09 10.34 -12.58
N GLU A 187 4.12 10.48 -13.92
CA GLU A 187 2.90 10.70 -14.73
C GLU A 187 2.05 9.43 -14.92
N LYS A 188 2.46 8.29 -14.34
CA LYS A 188 1.68 7.05 -14.43
C LYS A 188 0.49 7.17 -13.48
N LYS A 189 -0.70 6.82 -13.96
CA LYS A 189 -2.02 6.98 -13.31
C LYS A 189 -2.20 6.15 -12.02
N ASN A 190 -1.28 6.27 -11.06
CA ASN A 190 -1.38 5.69 -9.73
C ASN A 190 -2.00 6.72 -8.78
N SER A 191 -2.65 6.25 -7.72
CA SER A 191 -3.21 7.14 -6.69
C SER A 191 -2.82 6.66 -5.30
N VAL A 192 -2.57 7.61 -4.40
CA VAL A 192 -2.10 7.31 -3.04
C VAL A 192 -2.89 8.09 -1.99
N SER A 193 -3.22 7.40 -0.89
CA SER A 193 -3.73 7.94 0.36
C SER A 193 -2.66 7.80 1.44
N ILE A 194 -2.48 8.83 2.26
CA ILE A 194 -1.57 8.81 3.42
C ILE A 194 -2.34 9.32 4.64
N SER A 195 -2.29 8.59 5.74
CA SER A 195 -2.90 8.97 7.02
C SER A 195 -1.93 8.81 8.20
N PHE A 196 -1.97 9.76 9.12
CA PHE A 196 -1.18 9.77 10.35
C PHE A 196 -1.83 10.63 11.43
N GLN A 197 -2.00 10.06 12.64
CA GLN A 197 -2.65 10.65 13.82
C GLN A 197 -3.97 11.35 13.51
N SER A 198 -4.87 10.63 12.82
CA SER A 198 -6.19 11.11 12.38
C SER A 198 -6.14 12.29 11.40
N ARG A 199 -4.99 12.53 10.74
CA ARG A 199 -4.84 13.52 9.68
C ARG A 199 -4.45 12.85 8.37
N ASN A 200 -5.09 13.29 7.28
CA ASN A 200 -4.95 12.66 5.98
C ASN A 200 -4.38 13.62 4.95
N ARG A 201 -3.49 13.13 4.06
CA ARG A 201 -3.09 13.79 2.82
C ARG A 201 -3.33 12.85 1.66
N HIS A 202 -3.95 13.38 0.60
CA HIS A 202 -4.15 12.67 -0.65
C HIS A 202 -3.30 13.34 -1.72
N SER A 203 -2.33 12.63 -2.29
CA SER A 203 -1.46 13.21 -3.33
C SER A 203 -2.10 13.15 -4.72
N LEU A 204 -2.99 12.17 -5.00
CA LEU A 204 -3.58 11.99 -6.34
C LEU A 204 -5.02 11.41 -6.37
N LEU A 205 -5.66 11.13 -5.23
CA LEU A 205 -7.01 10.54 -5.22
C LEU A 205 -8.11 11.46 -5.79
N LYS A 206 -7.88 12.78 -5.88
CA LYS A 206 -8.87 13.74 -6.39
C LYS A 206 -9.15 13.63 -7.90
N THR A 207 -8.34 12.87 -8.65
CA THR A 207 -8.52 12.72 -10.11
C THR A 207 -9.44 11.56 -10.50
N LEU A 208 -9.74 10.64 -9.57
CA LEU A 208 -10.75 9.58 -9.78
C LEU A 208 -12.15 10.06 -9.38
N LYS A 209 -12.51 11.30 -9.75
CA LYS A 209 -13.89 11.77 -9.64
C LYS A 209 -14.76 10.91 -10.55
N LEU A 210 -15.51 10.03 -9.89
CA LEU A 210 -16.91 9.69 -10.16
C LEU A 210 -17.48 10.44 -11.37
N LYS A 211 -17.67 9.71 -12.46
CA LYS A 211 -18.87 9.86 -13.28
C LYS A 211 -19.73 8.63 -13.04
#